data_AF-S5SUK4-F1
#
_entry.id   AF-S5SUK4-F1
#
_cell.length_a   1.000
_cell.length_b   1.000
_cell.length_c   1.000
_cell.angle_alpha   90.00
_cell.angle_beta   90.00
_cell.angle_gamma   90.00
#
_symmetry.space_group_name_H-M   'P 1'
#
loop_
_entity.id
_entity.type
_entity.pdbx_description
1 polymer ?
#
loop_
_entity_poly.entity_id
_entity_poly.type
_entity_poly.pdbx_seq_one_letter_code
_entity_poly.pdbx_strand_id
1 'polypeptide(L)'
;MGTWNVGPFDNDAAQDLLRDIRSDCFNFDQFRFECAADAVLDTEDAAVIIALSALVQRCAAGRLPRGIVHDDLLPLHSVEARTWLNRQYESILDEDVSPLYAIWEATGELDMWLASAKAVRPQGGILSV
;
A
#
# COMPACT_ATOMS: atom_id res chain seq x y z
N MET A 1 -11.90 16.96 -8.67
CA MET A 1 -10.77 16.12 -8.21
C MET A 1 -11.30 14.70 -8.20
N GLY A 2 -10.85 13.84 -9.11
CA GLY A 2 -11.53 12.58 -9.45
C GLY A 2 -10.58 11.39 -9.61
N THR A 3 -9.45 11.42 -8.90
CA THR A 3 -8.35 10.47 -9.09
C THR A 3 -8.19 9.48 -7.93
N TRP A 4 -8.94 9.69 -6.84
CA TRP A 4 -8.86 8.88 -5.63
C TRP A 4 -10.24 8.28 -5.34
N ASN A 5 -10.47 7.06 -5.83
CA ASN A 5 -11.62 6.29 -5.39
C ASN A 5 -11.27 5.63 -4.04
N VAL A 6 -12.29 5.22 -3.29
CA VAL A 6 -12.11 4.71 -1.91
C VAL A 6 -11.39 3.34 -1.85
N GLY A 7 -11.20 2.69 -3.01
CA GLY A 7 -10.60 1.36 -3.12
C GLY A 7 -9.07 1.38 -3.24
N PRO A 8 -8.35 0.41 -2.63
CA PRO A 8 -6.88 0.37 -2.62
C PRO A 8 -6.20 0.14 -3.98
N PHE A 9 -6.98 -0.06 -5.06
CA PHE A 9 -6.48 -0.30 -6.42
C PHE A 9 -7.07 0.64 -7.46
N ASP A 10 -7.93 1.57 -7.03
CA ASP A 10 -8.65 2.45 -7.94
C ASP A 10 -7.88 3.75 -8.23
N ASN A 11 -6.70 3.91 -7.62
CA ASN A 11 -5.80 5.03 -7.84
C ASN A 11 -4.91 4.75 -9.05
N ASP A 12 -4.59 5.78 -9.84
CA ASP A 12 -3.73 5.65 -11.03
C ASP A 12 -2.36 5.04 -10.67
N ALA A 13 -1.73 5.50 -9.59
CA ALA A 13 -0.48 4.94 -9.08
C ALA A 13 -0.58 3.44 -8.72
N ALA A 14 -1.73 3.00 -8.19
CA ALA A 14 -1.97 1.59 -7.90
C ALA A 14 -2.17 0.77 -9.18
N GLN A 15 -2.78 1.34 -10.22
CA GLN A 15 -2.90 0.66 -11.51
C GLN A 15 -1.57 0.53 -12.24
N ASP A 16 -0.72 1.56 -12.15
CA ASP A 16 0.63 1.54 -12.69
C ASP A 16 1.48 0.49 -11.98
N LEU A 17 1.43 0.41 -10.64
CA LEU A 17 2.05 -0.67 -9.87
C LEU A 17 1.61 -2.06 -10.37
N LEU A 18 0.29 -2.28 -10.54
CA LEU A 18 -0.21 -3.57 -11.04
C LEU A 18 0.29 -3.87 -12.45
N ARG A 19 0.49 -2.85 -13.29
CA ARG A 19 1.04 -3.01 -14.65
C ARG A 19 2.53 -3.36 -14.61
N ASP A 20 3.28 -2.72 -13.73
CA ASP A 20 4.72 -2.93 -13.58
C ASP A 20 5.03 -4.30 -12.99
N ILE A 21 4.26 -4.75 -12.00
CA ILE A 21 4.34 -6.12 -11.46
C ILE A 21 4.08 -7.14 -12.58
N ARG A 22 3.03 -6.93 -13.39
CA ARG A 22 2.71 -7.83 -14.52
C ARG A 22 3.78 -7.87 -15.60
N SER A 23 4.54 -6.78 -15.73
CA SER A 23 5.58 -6.63 -16.76
C SER A 23 6.98 -6.98 -16.24
N ASP A 24 7.09 -7.48 -15.00
CA ASP A 24 8.35 -7.76 -14.30
C ASP A 24 9.28 -6.54 -14.22
N CYS A 25 8.70 -5.34 -14.23
CA CYS A 25 9.41 -4.06 -14.19
C CYS A 25 9.42 -3.45 -12.79
N PHE A 26 8.62 -4.00 -11.85
CA PHE A 26 8.56 -3.51 -10.49
C PHE A 26 9.65 -4.13 -9.61
N ASN A 27 10.51 -3.29 -9.03
CA ASN A 27 11.53 -3.71 -8.07
C ASN A 27 11.23 -3.14 -6.67
N PHE A 28 10.85 -4.02 -5.75
CA PHE A 28 10.52 -3.62 -4.39
C PHE A 28 11.71 -3.07 -3.60
N ASP A 29 12.92 -3.61 -3.78
CA ASP A 29 14.11 -3.14 -3.07
C ASP A 29 14.51 -1.73 -3.53
N GLN A 30 14.36 -1.45 -4.83
CA GLN A 30 14.55 -0.10 -5.36
C GLN A 30 13.50 0.87 -4.82
N PHE A 31 12.23 0.51 -4.89
CA PHE A 31 11.13 1.35 -4.35
C PHE A 31 11.34 1.62 -2.86
N ARG A 32 11.68 0.60 -2.08
CA ARG A 32 12.00 0.73 -0.66
C ARG A 32 13.17 1.68 -0.44
N PHE A 33 14.22 1.62 -1.27
CA PHE A 33 15.37 2.52 -1.17
C PHE A 33 14.98 3.98 -1.47
N GLU A 34 14.16 4.20 -2.49
CA GLU A 34 13.62 5.52 -2.86
C GLU A 34 12.77 6.11 -1.73
N CYS A 35 11.91 5.31 -1.10
CA CYS A 35 11.11 5.73 0.05
C CYS A 35 11.88 5.80 1.39
N ALA A 36 13.02 5.11 1.53
CA ALA A 36 13.77 5.06 2.79
C ALA A 36 14.62 6.31 3.09
N ALA A 37 14.65 7.28 2.18
CA ALA A 37 15.49 8.47 2.29
C ALA A 37 14.85 9.60 3.12
N ASP A 38 14.48 9.37 4.39
CA ASP A 38 13.98 10.39 5.34
C ASP A 38 12.90 11.36 4.79
N ALA A 39 12.23 10.97 3.70
CA ALA A 39 11.34 11.81 2.94
C ALA A 39 9.91 11.53 3.36
N VAL A 40 9.13 12.61 3.50
CA VAL A 40 7.67 12.51 3.65
C VAL A 40 7.15 11.82 2.39
N LEU A 41 6.44 10.70 2.58
CA LEU A 41 5.79 9.99 1.47
C LEU A 41 4.83 10.94 0.78
N ASP A 42 4.97 11.05 -0.53
CA ASP A 42 3.99 11.78 -1.30
C ASP A 42 2.69 10.97 -1.44
N THR A 43 1.73 11.56 -2.13
CA THR A 43 0.40 10.98 -2.32
C THR A 43 0.46 9.71 -3.19
N GLU A 44 1.38 9.65 -4.16
CA GLU A 44 1.52 8.51 -5.08
C GLU A 44 2.21 7.33 -4.38
N ASP A 45 3.30 7.59 -3.66
CA ASP A 45 4.01 6.60 -2.84
C ASP A 45 3.09 6.00 -1.78
N ALA A 46 2.29 6.84 -1.12
CA ALA A 46 1.30 6.38 -0.14
C ALA A 46 0.26 5.45 -0.78
N ALA A 47 -0.21 5.77 -2.00
CA ALA A 47 -1.13 4.90 -2.74
C ALA A 47 -0.49 3.55 -3.10
N VAL A 48 0.77 3.56 -3.54
CA VAL A 48 1.53 2.34 -3.87
C VAL A 48 1.67 1.45 -2.64
N ILE A 49 2.00 2.02 -1.47
CA ILE A 49 2.16 1.27 -0.22
C ILE A 49 0.84 0.64 0.25
N ILE A 50 -0.28 1.36 0.10
CA ILE A 50 -1.63 0.83 0.36
C ILE A 50 -1.95 -0.34 -0.59
N ALA A 51 -1.65 -0.19 -1.89
CA ALA A 51 -1.87 -1.23 -2.89
C ALA A 51 -1.01 -2.48 -2.63
N LEU A 52 0.26 -2.31 -2.29
CA LEU A 52 1.17 -3.41 -1.89
C LEU A 52 0.64 -4.15 -0.66
N SER A 53 0.21 -3.41 0.36
CA SER A 53 -0.37 -4.00 1.58
C SER A 53 -1.63 -4.81 1.28
N ALA A 54 -2.49 -4.29 0.39
CA ALA A 54 -3.68 -4.99 -0.08
C ALA A 54 -3.34 -6.25 -0.91
N LEU A 55 -2.29 -6.19 -1.74
CA LEU A 55 -1.80 -7.35 -2.51
C LEU A 55 -1.30 -8.44 -1.58
N VAL A 56 -0.50 -8.11 -0.55
CA VAL A 56 -0.01 -9.08 0.43
C VAL A 56 -1.18 -9.75 1.17
N GLN A 57 -2.19 -8.98 1.57
CA GLN A 57 -3.39 -9.52 2.22
C GLN A 57 -4.18 -10.45 1.27
N ARG A 58 -4.34 -10.06 0.01
CA ARG A 58 -5.03 -10.88 -1.01
C ARG A 58 -4.24 -12.11 -1.41
N CYS A 59 -2.91 -12.03 -1.42
CA CYS A 59 -2.01 -13.16 -1.62
C CYS A 59 -2.26 -14.21 -0.55
N ALA A 60 -2.23 -13.80 0.73
CA ALA A 60 -2.54 -14.68 1.86
C ALA A 60 -3.94 -15.30 1.79
N ALA A 61 -4.92 -14.57 1.24
CA ALA A 61 -6.28 -15.05 1.01
C ALA A 61 -6.46 -15.89 -0.27
N GLY A 62 -5.41 -16.06 -1.10
CA GLY A 62 -5.49 -16.73 -2.40
C GLY A 62 -6.34 -16.01 -3.45
N ARG A 63 -6.59 -14.71 -3.28
CA ARG A 63 -7.44 -13.86 -4.14
C ARG A 63 -6.63 -12.82 -4.91
N LEU A 64 -5.56 -13.25 -5.56
CA LEU A 64 -4.72 -12.34 -6.35
C LEU A 64 -5.45 -11.81 -7.58
N PRO A 65 -5.18 -10.55 -7.99
CA PRO A 65 -5.66 -10.02 -9.26
C PRO A 65 -5.17 -10.88 -10.43
N ARG A 66 -5.96 -10.95 -11.52
CA ARG A 66 -5.54 -11.65 -12.74
C ARG A 66 -4.20 -11.11 -13.24
N GLY A 67 -3.29 -12.04 -13.52
CA GLY A 67 -1.95 -11.76 -14.06
C GLY A 67 -0.87 -11.51 -13.01
N ILE A 68 -1.17 -11.63 -11.72
CA ILE A 68 -0.18 -11.58 -10.64
C ILE A 68 -0.06 -12.97 -10.01
N VAL A 69 1.16 -13.48 -9.89
CA VAL A 69 1.44 -14.76 -9.23
C VAL A 69 2.04 -14.55 -7.84
N HIS A 70 2.07 -15.61 -7.03
CA HIS A 70 2.70 -15.54 -5.70
C HIS A 70 4.20 -15.22 -5.79
N ASP A 71 4.87 -15.71 -6.84
CA ASP A 71 6.31 -15.51 -7.02
C ASP A 71 6.68 -14.03 -7.17
N ASP A 72 5.84 -13.23 -7.82
CA ASP A 72 6.03 -11.78 -7.98
C ASP A 72 6.03 -11.04 -6.62
N LEU A 73 5.38 -11.63 -5.61
CA LEU A 73 5.25 -11.04 -4.28
C LEU A 73 6.27 -11.62 -3.29
N LEU A 74 7.10 -12.59 -3.67
CA LEU A 74 8.11 -13.19 -2.78
C LEU A 74 8.97 -12.16 -2.01
N PRO A 75 9.43 -11.06 -2.63
CA PRO A 75 10.19 -10.02 -1.90
C PRO A 75 9.39 -9.41 -0.73
N LEU A 76 8.07 -9.28 -0.89
CA LEU A 76 7.14 -8.73 0.10
C LEU A 76 6.77 -9.72 1.20
N HIS A 77 7.04 -11.02 1.01
CA HIS A 77 6.82 -12.04 2.03
C HIS A 77 7.88 -12.02 3.14
N SER A 78 9.01 -11.34 2.93
CA SER A 78 10.03 -11.15 3.95
C SER A 78 9.48 -10.43 5.19
N VAL A 79 9.91 -10.86 6.38
CA VAL A 79 9.56 -10.20 7.65
C VAL A 79 9.97 -8.74 7.64
N GLU A 80 11.11 -8.43 7.02
CA GLU A 80 11.63 -7.07 6.91
C GLU A 80 10.73 -6.20 6.03
N ALA A 81 10.32 -6.70 4.86
CA ALA A 81 9.42 -6.02 3.95
C ALA A 81 8.06 -5.74 4.60
N ARG A 82 7.50 -6.73 5.31
CA ARG A 82 6.24 -6.57 6.06
C ARG A 82 6.36 -5.56 7.20
N THR A 83 7.49 -5.55 7.91
CA THR A 83 7.72 -4.59 8.99
C THR A 83 7.86 -3.18 8.45
N TRP A 84 8.58 -3.02 7.34
CA TRP A 84 8.72 -1.74 6.65
C TRP A 84 7.38 -1.24 6.12
N LEU A 85 6.61 -2.08 5.41
CA LEU A 85 5.27 -1.73 4.92
C LEU A 85 4.35 -1.30 6.06
N ASN A 86 4.34 -2.02 7.18
CA ASN A 86 3.52 -1.63 8.35
C ASN A 86 3.90 -0.25 8.90
N ARG A 87 5.21 0.05 9.01
CA ARG A 87 5.67 1.36 9.47
C ARG A 87 5.25 2.48 8.53
N GLN A 88 5.41 2.28 7.23
CA GLN A 88 4.97 3.26 6.24
C GLN A 88 3.45 3.43 6.25
N TYR A 89 2.72 2.33 6.37
CA TYR A 89 1.26 2.35 6.49
C TYR A 89 0.78 3.16 7.70
N GLU A 90 1.46 3.01 8.84
CA GLU A 90 1.19 3.82 10.03
C GLU A 90 1.51 5.30 9.80
N SER A 91 2.62 5.62 9.13
CA SER A 91 2.96 7.00 8.75
C SER A 91 1.96 7.63 7.78
N ILE A 92 1.32 6.85 6.90
CA ILE A 92 0.28 7.34 5.97
C ILE A 92 -1.03 7.65 6.70
N LEU A 93 -1.31 6.94 7.79
CA LEU A 93 -2.49 7.17 8.63
C LEU A 93 -2.26 8.25 9.69
N ASP A 94 -1.03 8.72 9.84
CA ASP A 94 -0.64 9.74 10.81
C ASP A 94 -1.03 11.14 10.31
N GLU A 95 -1.79 11.87 11.13
CA GLU A 95 -2.34 13.18 10.79
C GLU A 95 -1.28 14.28 10.70
N ASP A 96 -0.18 14.16 11.45
CA ASP A 96 0.86 15.18 11.53
C ASP A 96 1.89 15.05 10.40
N VAL A 97 1.99 13.86 9.80
CA VAL A 97 3.06 13.51 8.84
C VAL A 97 2.52 13.29 7.43
N SER A 98 1.29 12.80 7.28
CA SER A 98 0.77 12.33 6.00
C SER A 98 0.13 13.44 5.15
N PRO A 99 0.71 13.78 3.98
CA PRO A 99 0.06 14.70 3.03
C PRO A 99 -1.27 14.14 2.54
N LEU A 100 -1.39 12.81 2.49
CA LEU A 100 -2.61 12.14 2.08
C LEU A 100 -3.73 12.32 3.11
N TYR A 101 -3.41 12.30 4.41
CA TYR A 101 -4.37 12.59 5.46
C TYR A 101 -4.93 14.02 5.33
N ALA A 102 -4.05 15.01 5.10
CA ALA A 102 -4.46 16.39 4.90
C ALA A 102 -5.38 16.58 3.67
N ILE A 103 -5.15 15.82 2.59
CA ILE A 103 -6.04 15.82 1.41
C ILE A 103 -7.43 15.29 1.79
N TRP A 104 -7.51 14.15 2.47
CA TRP A 104 -8.79 13.55 2.86
C TRP A 104 -9.53 14.37 3.92
N GLU A 105 -8.81 14.98 4.87
CA GLU A 105 -9.38 15.94 5.82
C GLU A 105 -10.04 17.11 5.09
N ALA A 106 -9.36 17.67 4.07
CA ALA A 106 -9.89 18.77 3.28
C ALA A 106 -11.13 18.39 2.43
N THR A 107 -11.31 17.12 2.07
CA THR A 107 -12.49 16.63 1.34
C THR A 107 -13.72 16.42 2.23
N GLY A 108 -13.54 16.29 3.55
CA GLY A 108 -14.61 15.92 4.48
C GLY A 108 -15.01 14.43 4.45
N GLU A 109 -14.31 13.60 3.67
CA GLU A 109 -14.54 12.15 3.56
C GLU A 109 -13.50 11.29 4.33
N LEU A 110 -12.72 11.94 5.19
CA LEU A 110 -11.63 11.33 5.96
C LEU A 110 -12.04 10.06 6.71
N ASP A 111 -13.19 10.08 7.40
CA ASP A 111 -13.66 8.93 8.17
C ASP A 111 -13.94 7.70 7.30
N MET A 112 -14.48 7.91 6.09
CA MET A 112 -14.78 6.83 5.14
C MET A 112 -13.50 6.23 4.56
N TRP A 113 -12.52 7.08 4.25
CA TRP A 113 -11.20 6.65 3.80
C TRP A 113 -10.44 5.90 4.91
N LEU A 114 -10.42 6.44 6.13
CA LEU A 114 -9.80 5.79 7.29
C LEU A 114 -10.41 4.42 7.59
N ALA A 115 -11.74 4.29 7.51
CA ALA A 115 -12.41 3.01 7.67
C ALA A 115 -11.97 1.98 6.62
N SER A 116 -11.87 2.42 5.36
CA SER A 116 -11.45 1.58 4.23
C SER A 116 -9.97 1.18 4.33
N ALA A 117 -9.10 2.12 4.70
CA ALA A 117 -7.68 1.87 4.92
C ALA A 117 -7.47 0.90 6.10
N LYS A 118 -8.10 1.15 7.25
CA LYS A 118 -8.00 0.26 8.42
C LYS A 118 -8.46 -1.17 8.13
N ALA A 119 -9.41 -1.38 7.22
CA ALA A 119 -9.83 -2.72 6.79
C ALA A 119 -8.76 -3.46 5.96
N VAL A 120 -7.90 -2.73 5.25
CA VAL A 120 -6.82 -3.26 4.42
C VAL A 120 -5.54 -3.51 5.22
N ARG A 121 -5.43 -2.93 6.43
CA ARG A 121 -4.25 -3.09 7.30
C ARG A 121 -3.80 -4.56 7.32
N PRO A 122 -2.55 -4.85 6.94
CA PRO A 122 -2.06 -6.23 6.95
C PRO A 122 -2.11 -6.69 8.40
N GLN A 123 -3.01 -7.64 8.69
CA GLN A 123 -3.15 -8.13 10.06
C GLN A 123 -1.79 -8.69 10.48
N GLY A 124 -1.14 -8.04 11.43
CA GLY A 124 -0.06 -8.59 12.24
C GLY A 124 -0.63 -9.69 13.15
N GLY A 125 -1.31 -10.67 12.56
CA GLY A 125 -1.70 -11.89 13.22
C GLY A 125 -0.47 -12.76 13.30
N ILE A 126 0.22 -12.69 14.44
CA ILE A 126 0.97 -13.83 14.94
C ILE A 126 -0.04 -14.98 14.94
N LEU A 127 0.08 -15.89 13.98
CA LEU A 127 -0.57 -17.19 14.07
C LEU A 127 0.06 -17.89 15.28
N SER A 128 -0.55 -17.70 16.44
CA SER A 128 -0.33 -18.57 17.59
C SER A 128 -0.76 -19.97 17.16
N VAL A 129 0.24 -20.85 17.09
CA VAL A 129 0.12 -22.31 17.10
C VAL A 129 -0.73 -22.76 18.29
#